data_AF-A0A430KSV4-F1
#
_entry.id   AF-A0A430KSV4-F1
#
_cell.length_a   1.000
_cell.length_b   1.000
_cell.length_c   1.000
_cell.angle_alpha   90.00
_cell.angle_beta   90.00
_cell.angle_gamma   90.00
#
_symmetry.space_group_name_H-M   'P 1'
#
loop_
_entity.id
_entity.type
_entity.pdbx_description
1 polymer ?
#
loop_
_entity_poly.entity_id
_entity_poly.type
_entity_poly.pdbx_seq_one_letter_code
_entity_poly.pdbx_strand_id
1 'polypeptide(L)'
;MSAFYRLIIALTLPLVAQQALAIQLTDPRSAAVYLQQQRPLINACLQEAQANTQLPEIWASQACQQLLAQDPQLKTAWQLILPNGTTQGLAQVPYGLRQLTVDTYSEYKQLAERIAQLSR
;
A
#
# COMPACT_ATOMS: atom_id res chain seq x y z
N MET A 1 48.92 27.37 -30.83
CA MET A 1 47.60 26.74 -31.04
C MET A 1 47.32 25.84 -29.84
N SER A 2 46.34 26.24 -29.04
CA SER A 2 46.11 25.77 -27.68
C SER A 2 45.54 24.36 -27.62
N ALA A 3 46.07 23.58 -26.67
CA ALA A 3 45.60 22.27 -26.28
C ALA A 3 44.18 22.35 -25.68
N PHE A 4 43.24 21.58 -26.24
CA PHE A 4 41.93 21.37 -25.64
C PHE A 4 41.90 20.01 -24.94
N TYR A 5 42.10 20.05 -23.63
CA TYR A 5 41.88 18.95 -22.69
C TYR A 5 40.39 18.58 -22.69
N ARG A 6 40.05 17.37 -23.14
CA ARG A 6 38.69 16.82 -23.01
C ARG A 6 38.51 16.30 -21.58
N LEU A 7 37.91 17.12 -20.73
CA LEU A 7 37.49 16.74 -19.38
C LEU A 7 36.17 15.95 -19.49
N ILE A 8 36.22 14.62 -19.33
CA ILE A 8 35.03 13.79 -19.17
C ILE A 8 34.62 13.91 -17.70
N ILE A 9 33.60 14.74 -17.42
CA ILE A 9 32.97 14.81 -16.10
C ILE A 9 32.01 13.62 -16.01
N ALA A 10 32.46 12.55 -15.35
CA ALA A 10 31.60 11.47 -14.91
C ALA A 10 30.69 12.00 -13.78
N LEU A 11 29.48 12.39 -14.14
CA LEU A 11 28.41 12.70 -13.20
C LEU A 11 27.93 11.38 -12.57
N THR A 12 28.56 11.00 -11.47
CA THR A 12 28.05 9.98 -10.56
C THR A 12 26.86 10.59 -9.81
N LEU A 13 25.64 10.32 -10.27
CA LEU A 13 24.44 10.59 -9.47
C LEU A 13 24.53 9.73 -8.20
N PRO A 14 24.60 10.32 -7.00
CA PRO A 14 24.39 9.53 -5.80
C PRO A 14 22.92 9.11 -5.79
N LEU A 15 22.68 7.80 -5.84
CA LEU A 15 21.39 7.22 -5.48
C LEU A 15 21.01 7.79 -4.11
N VAL A 16 20.01 8.66 -4.10
CA VAL A 16 19.30 9.01 -2.87
C VAL A 16 18.63 7.72 -2.43
N ALA A 17 19.28 6.99 -1.52
CA ALA A 17 18.66 5.90 -0.80
C ALA A 17 17.45 6.50 -0.09
N GLN A 18 16.26 6.34 -0.68
CA GLN A 18 15.01 6.53 0.02
C GLN A 18 15.02 5.50 1.16
N GLN A 19 15.47 5.94 2.33
CA GLN A 19 15.28 5.20 3.56
C GLN A 19 13.78 5.22 3.81
N ALA A 20 13.07 4.23 3.24
CA ALA A 20 11.75 3.90 3.71
C ALA A 20 11.94 3.51 5.18
N LEU A 21 11.63 4.44 6.08
CA LEU A 21 11.48 4.14 7.49
C LEU A 21 10.45 3.01 7.54
N ALA A 22 10.93 1.79 7.76
CA ALA A 22 10.06 0.64 7.91
C ALA A 22 9.20 0.92 9.14
N ILE A 23 7.95 1.33 8.91
CA ILE A 23 7.00 1.55 9.98
C ILE A 23 6.92 0.22 10.74
N GLN A 24 7.35 0.24 11.99
CA GLN A 24 7.22 -0.91 12.86
C GLN A 24 5.74 -1.03 13.23
N LEU A 25 5.09 -2.07 12.72
CA LEU A 25 3.68 -2.37 13.00
C LEU A 25 3.57 -3.03 14.37
N THR A 26 3.62 -2.23 15.42
CA THR A 26 3.61 -2.71 16.82
C THR A 26 2.31 -2.43 17.55
N ASP A 27 1.50 -1.49 17.06
CA ASP A 27 0.32 -0.98 17.76
C ASP A 27 -0.76 -0.48 16.78
N PRO A 28 -2.02 -0.30 17.24
CA PRO A 28 -3.10 0.12 16.36
C PRO A 28 -2.91 1.51 15.72
N ARG A 29 -2.17 2.43 16.37
CA ARG A 29 -1.93 3.77 15.81
C ARG A 29 -0.94 3.72 14.65
N SER A 30 0.18 3.01 14.80
CA SER A 30 1.15 2.82 13.70
C SER A 30 0.52 2.04 12.54
N ALA A 31 -0.32 1.05 12.84
CA ALA A 31 -1.11 0.34 11.83
C ALA A 31 -2.07 1.26 11.06
N ALA A 32 -2.80 2.15 11.73
CA ALA A 32 -3.73 3.08 11.08
C ALA A 32 -3.00 4.03 10.11
N VAL A 33 -1.84 4.56 10.52
CA VAL A 33 -1.00 5.41 9.66
C VAL A 33 -0.50 4.64 8.45
N TYR A 34 -0.01 3.41 8.65
CA TYR A 34 0.42 2.56 7.54
C TYR A 34 -0.72 2.30 6.55
N LEU A 35 -1.90 1.92 7.04
CA LEU A 35 -3.07 1.66 6.19
C LEU A 35 -3.51 2.91 5.41
N GLN A 36 -3.43 4.08 6.02
CA GLN A 36 -3.68 5.33 5.32
C GLN A 36 -2.67 5.56 4.19
N GLN A 37 -1.39 5.25 4.39
CA GLN A 37 -0.37 5.34 3.34
C GLN A 37 -0.62 4.34 2.19
N GLN A 38 -1.19 3.17 2.49
CA GLN A 38 -1.52 2.16 1.48
C GLN A 38 -2.84 2.40 0.77
N ARG A 39 -3.71 3.28 1.30
CA ARG A 39 -5.03 3.56 0.72
C ARG A 39 -5.01 3.91 -0.78
N PRO A 40 -4.08 4.76 -1.29
CA PRO A 40 -4.02 5.04 -2.73
C PRO A 40 -3.76 3.78 -3.56
N LEU A 41 -2.93 2.86 -3.06
CA LEU A 41 -2.61 1.62 -3.74
C LEU A 41 -3.77 0.62 -3.70
N ILE A 42 -4.47 0.53 -2.57
CA ILE A 42 -5.72 -0.24 -2.43
C ILE A 42 -6.74 0.26 -3.45
N ASN A 43 -6.94 1.57 -3.53
CA ASN A 43 -7.91 2.17 -4.46
C ASN A 43 -7.51 1.99 -5.92
N ALA A 44 -6.22 2.11 -6.26
CA ALA A 44 -5.74 1.85 -7.62
C ALA A 44 -6.01 0.38 -8.02
N CYS A 45 -5.71 -0.59 -7.15
CA CYS A 45 -6.01 -1.98 -7.44
C CYS A 45 -7.52 -2.27 -7.48
N LEU A 46 -8.33 -1.61 -6.63
CA LEU A 46 -9.79 -1.71 -6.69
C LEU A 46 -10.34 -1.19 -8.02
N GLN A 47 -9.84 -0.06 -8.52
CA GLN A 47 -10.25 0.48 -9.81
C GLN A 47 -9.93 -0.48 -10.96
N GLU A 48 -8.73 -1.06 -10.95
CA GLU A 48 -8.34 -2.11 -11.91
C GLU A 48 -9.23 -3.34 -11.81
N ALA A 49 -9.54 -3.79 -10.59
CA ALA A 49 -10.44 -4.91 -10.36
C ALA A 49 -11.89 -4.66 -10.81
N GLN A 50 -12.33 -3.39 -10.77
CA GLN A 50 -13.65 -2.98 -11.26
C GLN A 50 -13.69 -2.83 -12.78
N ALA A 51 -12.60 -2.37 -13.39
CA ALA A 51 -12.50 -2.15 -14.84
C ALA A 51 -12.36 -3.46 -15.64
N ASN A 52 -11.84 -4.52 -15.01
CA ASN A 52 -11.57 -5.79 -15.67
C ASN A 52 -12.59 -6.87 -15.26
N THR A 53 -12.76 -7.86 -16.13
CA THR A 53 -13.66 -9.01 -15.90
C THR A 53 -12.89 -10.32 -15.70
N GLN A 54 -11.59 -10.32 -15.93
CA GLN A 54 -10.75 -11.51 -15.83
C GLN A 54 -9.67 -11.30 -14.76
N LEU A 55 -9.53 -12.26 -13.85
CA LEU A 55 -8.50 -12.22 -12.81
C LEU A 55 -7.07 -12.07 -13.35
N PRO A 56 -6.65 -12.72 -14.46
CA PRO A 56 -5.31 -12.52 -15.01
C PRO A 56 -4.98 -11.06 -15.36
N GLU A 57 -5.95 -10.29 -15.86
CA GLU A 57 -5.77 -8.87 -16.19
C GLU A 57 -5.54 -8.03 -14.93
N ILE A 58 -6.30 -8.33 -13.88
CA ILE A 58 -6.17 -7.67 -12.56
C ILE A 58 -4.78 -7.94 -11.97
N TRP A 59 -4.32 -9.19 -12.01
CA TRP A 59 -3.00 -9.57 -11.48
C TRP A 59 -1.83 -9.16 -12.36
N ALA A 60 -2.08 -8.84 -13.63
CA ALA A 60 -1.09 -8.22 -14.51
C ALA A 60 -0.91 -6.71 -14.22
N SER A 61 -1.89 -6.06 -13.56
CA SER A 61 -1.79 -4.65 -13.22
C SER A 61 -0.71 -4.38 -12.17
N GLN A 62 0.09 -3.34 -12.43
CA GLN A 62 1.16 -2.90 -11.54
C GLN A 62 0.63 -2.55 -10.13
N ALA A 63 -0.53 -1.91 -10.03
CA ALA A 63 -1.12 -1.52 -8.75
C ALA A 63 -1.44 -2.74 -7.88
N CYS A 64 -2.06 -3.77 -8.47
CA CYS A 64 -2.40 -4.99 -7.75
C CYS A 64 -1.17 -5.84 -7.40
N GLN A 65 -0.14 -5.85 -8.25
CA GLN A 65 1.13 -6.51 -7.93
C GLN A 65 1.85 -5.85 -6.75
N GLN A 66 1.90 -4.51 -6.74
CA GLN A 66 2.47 -3.76 -5.62
C GLN A 66 1.68 -3.97 -4.33
N LEU A 67 0.35 -4.05 -4.41
CA LEU A 67 -0.48 -4.33 -3.24
C LEU A 67 -0.22 -5.74 -2.69
N LEU A 68 -0.12 -6.72 -3.59
CA LEU A 68 0.17 -8.12 -3.24
C LEU A 68 1.54 -8.27 -2.57
N ALA A 69 2.55 -7.53 -3.05
CA ALA A 69 3.88 -7.52 -2.43
C ALA A 69 3.85 -7.02 -0.97
N GLN A 70 2.84 -6.22 -0.61
CA GLN A 70 2.66 -5.68 0.74
C GLN A 70 1.64 -6.46 1.59
N ASP A 71 1.08 -7.54 1.06
CA ASP A 71 0.04 -8.34 1.73
C ASP A 71 0.41 -8.79 3.16
N PRO A 72 1.64 -9.24 3.46
CA PRO A 72 2.01 -9.60 4.84
C PRO A 72 1.90 -8.43 5.83
N GLN A 73 2.32 -7.24 5.41
CA GLN A 73 2.27 -6.03 6.24
C GLN A 73 0.83 -5.51 6.37
N LEU A 74 0.06 -5.52 5.28
CA LEU A 74 -1.37 -5.18 5.28
C LEU A 74 -2.16 -6.07 6.24
N LYS A 75 -1.95 -7.39 6.20
CA LYS A 75 -2.57 -8.34 7.13
C LYS A 75 -2.22 -8.04 8.58
N THR A 76 -0.94 -7.80 8.85
CA THR A 76 -0.47 -7.45 10.20
C THR A 76 -1.12 -6.16 10.69
N ALA A 77 -1.17 -5.12 9.85
CA ALA A 77 -1.81 -3.86 10.18
C ALA A 77 -3.32 -4.04 10.46
N TRP A 78 -4.04 -4.78 9.60
CA TRP A 78 -5.46 -5.06 9.83
C TRP A 78 -5.71 -5.87 11.09
N GLN A 79 -4.83 -6.82 11.45
CA GLN A 79 -4.94 -7.57 12.71
C GLN A 79 -4.77 -6.69 13.95
N LEU A 80 -3.95 -5.64 13.87
CA LEU A 80 -3.80 -4.66 14.96
C LEU A 80 -5.03 -3.74 15.08
N ILE A 81 -5.67 -3.38 13.96
CA ILE A 81 -6.88 -2.56 13.95
C ILE A 81 -8.13 -3.36 14.36
N LEU A 82 -8.24 -4.58 13.85
CA LEU A 82 -9.38 -5.48 14.02
C LEU A 82 -8.96 -6.82 14.64
N PRO A 83 -8.44 -6.83 15.88
CA PRO A 83 -8.00 -8.06 16.53
C PRO A 83 -9.18 -9.02 16.66
N ASN A 84 -9.01 -10.24 16.16
CA ASN A 84 -10.05 -11.28 16.09
C ASN A 84 -11.35 -10.80 15.40
N GLY A 85 -11.26 -9.83 14.47
CA GLY A 85 -12.40 -9.24 13.77
C GLY A 85 -13.22 -8.25 14.60
N THR A 86 -12.74 -7.84 15.78
CA THR A 86 -13.43 -6.88 16.66
C THR A 86 -12.90 -5.46 16.48
N THR A 87 -13.70 -4.42 16.77
CA THR A 87 -13.27 -3.02 16.66
C THR A 87 -12.43 -2.52 17.84
N GLN A 88 -11.88 -3.43 18.66
CA GLN A 88 -11.13 -3.05 19.86
C GLN A 88 -9.85 -2.26 19.53
N GLY A 89 -9.15 -2.59 18.43
CA GLY A 89 -7.98 -1.85 17.97
C GLY A 89 -8.32 -0.43 17.50
N LEU A 90 -9.46 -0.26 16.81
CA LEU A 90 -9.97 1.05 16.38
C LEU A 90 -10.16 2.05 17.52
N ALA A 91 -10.52 1.59 18.72
CA ALA A 91 -10.68 2.47 19.88
C ALA A 91 -9.36 3.16 20.28
N GLN A 92 -8.22 2.52 19.99
CA GLN A 92 -6.88 3.04 20.29
C GLN A 92 -6.33 3.95 19.18
N VAL A 93 -6.98 3.98 18.02
CA VAL A 93 -6.63 4.87 16.91
C VAL A 93 -7.06 6.31 17.24
N PRO A 94 -6.22 7.34 16.98
CA PRO A 94 -6.61 8.74 17.16
C PRO A 94 -7.88 9.08 16.39
N TYR A 95 -8.76 9.91 16.98
CA TYR A 95 -10.08 10.22 16.42
C TYR A 95 -10.03 10.67 14.95
N GLY A 96 -9.09 11.55 14.59
CA GLY A 96 -8.93 12.03 13.21
C GLY A 96 -8.51 10.96 12.19
N LEU A 97 -7.99 9.81 12.63
CA LEU A 97 -7.60 8.70 11.76
C LEU A 97 -8.64 7.57 11.72
N ARG A 98 -9.60 7.52 12.65
CA ARG A 98 -10.57 6.42 12.74
C ARG A 98 -11.43 6.32 11.49
N GLN A 99 -12.02 7.45 11.07
CA GLN A 99 -12.89 7.45 9.89
C GLN A 99 -12.12 7.02 8.65
N LEU A 100 -10.93 7.60 8.42
CA LEU A 100 -10.07 7.21 7.31
C LEU A 100 -9.71 5.72 7.36
N THR A 101 -9.46 5.15 8.53
CA THR A 101 -9.17 3.72 8.69
C THR A 101 -10.38 2.85 8.31
N VAL A 102 -11.59 3.27 8.71
CA VAL A 102 -12.85 2.59 8.35
C VAL A 102 -13.11 2.67 6.85
N ASP A 103 -12.90 3.83 6.25
CA ASP A 103 -13.06 4.03 4.80
C ASP A 103 -12.09 3.12 4.03
N THR A 104 -10.80 3.12 4.41
CA THR A 104 -9.79 2.21 3.82
C THR A 104 -10.18 0.75 3.97
N TYR A 105 -10.76 0.36 5.12
CA TYR A 105 -11.22 -1.02 5.32
C TYR A 105 -12.37 -1.39 4.39
N SER A 106 -13.32 -0.47 4.19
CA SER A 106 -14.41 -0.66 3.26
C SER A 106 -13.91 -0.85 1.82
N GLU A 107 -12.96 -0.03 1.38
CA GLU A 107 -12.34 -0.13 0.05
C GLU A 107 -11.59 -1.46 -0.12
N TYR A 108 -10.80 -1.85 0.89
CA TYR A 108 -10.08 -3.14 0.89
C TYR A 108 -11.04 -4.33 0.84
N LYS A 109 -12.16 -4.27 1.57
CA LYS A 109 -13.20 -5.30 1.54
C LYS A 109 -13.87 -5.40 0.17
N GLN A 110 -14.21 -4.28 -0.46
CA GLN A 110 -14.78 -4.27 -1.81
C GLN A 110 -13.83 -4.92 -2.84
N LEU A 111 -12.53 -4.66 -2.73
CA LEU A 111 -11.52 -5.30 -3.57
C LEU A 111 -11.53 -6.83 -3.38
N ALA A 112 -11.51 -7.29 -2.12
CA ALA A 112 -11.55 -8.72 -1.80
C ALA A 112 -12.84 -9.39 -2.32
N GLU A 113 -13.98 -8.73 -2.17
CA GLU A 113 -15.27 -9.22 -2.69
C GLU A 113 -15.26 -9.31 -4.22
N ARG A 114 -14.72 -8.30 -4.91
CA ARG A 114 -14.61 -8.32 -6.38
C ARG A 114 -13.75 -9.47 -6.88
N ILE A 115 -12.58 -9.68 -6.26
CA ILE A 115 -11.70 -10.82 -6.60
C ILE A 115 -12.42 -12.14 -6.35
N ALA A 116 -13.11 -12.28 -5.21
CA ALA A 116 -13.85 -13.48 -4.86
C ALA A 116 -15.06 -13.76 -5.79
N GLN A 117 -15.64 -12.73 -6.39
CA GLN A 117 -16.69 -12.90 -7.41
C GLN A 117 -16.13 -13.46 -8.72
N LEU A 118 -14.96 -12.98 -9.14
CA LEU A 118 -14.31 -13.41 -10.38
C LEU A 118 -13.60 -14.76 -10.28
N SER A 119 -13.39 -15.27 -9.06
CA SER A 119 -12.77 -16.58 -8.81
C SER A 119 -13.77 -17.73 -8.72
N ARG A 120 -15.06 -17.48 -8.90
CA ARG A 120 -16.14 -18.47 -8.88
C ARG A 120 -16.44 -18.95 -10.30
#